data_AF-I5AU39-F1
#
_entry.id   AF-I5AU39-F1
#
_cell.length_a   1.000
_cell.length_b   1.000
_cell.length_c   1.000
_cell.angle_alpha   90.00
_cell.angle_beta   90.00
_cell.angle_gamma   90.00
#
_symmetry.space_group_name_H-M   'P 1'
#
loop_
_entity.id
_entity.type
_entity.pdbx_description
1 polymer ?
#
loop_
_entity_poly.entity_id
_entity_poly.type
_entity_poly.pdbx_seq_one_letter_code
_entity_poly.pdbx_strand_id
1 'polypeptide(L)'
;MKGSTIFHRGAIRKALTGIGAVLVSFAIFSGGGKNQGIIPEGLCTGCEAEAAVISSDAAFSDLNWGNLLIEADALSGTSVAQSVCVTQYYIIVMENAAEDPHQPDRVTAYYRLPYDEKGNAVRPFTRAKSVQDTDWEHCNGMAYNPRTDKVYVSLYTSLQGGNNGDIYIMNPYTLGYEDRIHISDDYNILGIGYDSVQDRYIIQTDVVGGFAIKILDSNFQIIDDLGGYDPSPGRNFNDLCVCGDYVLNNPVTNGMNIGEYLNVYSLSRRGLVGTFPETYGITDADPASLETESICELGQGEFLALVNLTTNEGQRKYRLYWTTVPMDFSVSVLTSGEGSAGGATDLVSRGADFELSYQAQDGYQLTGIVINGKAVNIDGQDKSSGVYRIQNVQADQTIDVRFAPAVVTQTPLPTEKPEGTEAVQGTSVIDSASTSSAVAGVPTEKKNGGKGAETNLAHRMIRSFAKALRNHFSYKLVLQIIFVCLMIALAVVIGIGVRVDMIRKRNHRRFQERRMNDEARLMKKREEDLRFARSISEMSYDELRDLR
;
A
#
# COMPACT_ATOMS: atom_id res chain seq x y z
N MET A 1 33.79 16.47 48.55
CA MET A 1 34.89 17.34 48.05
C MET A 1 34.60 17.57 46.58
N LYS A 2 34.47 18.80 46.02
CA LYS A 2 35.55 19.75 45.67
C LYS A 2 36.71 19.05 44.95
N GLY A 3 36.99 19.25 43.64
CA GLY A 3 36.22 19.90 42.56
C GLY A 3 37.10 20.56 41.47
N SER A 4 36.54 20.86 40.29
CA SER A 4 37.13 21.64 39.15
C SER A 4 38.40 21.04 38.48
N THR A 5 38.88 21.40 37.28
CA THR A 5 38.68 22.52 36.30
C THR A 5 38.69 21.96 34.85
N ILE A 6 37.80 22.31 33.92
CA ILE A 6 37.70 23.55 33.07
C ILE A 6 38.68 23.60 31.86
N PHE A 7 38.10 23.50 30.65
CA PHE A 7 38.45 24.08 29.33
C PHE A 7 39.91 24.14 28.79
N HIS A 8 40.05 23.74 27.51
CA HIS A 8 40.39 24.72 26.45
C HIS A 8 39.88 24.35 25.05
N ARG A 9 39.72 25.36 24.18
CA ARG A 9 39.45 25.25 22.74
C ARG A 9 40.74 25.49 21.95
N GLY A 10 40.87 24.95 20.74
CA GLY A 10 41.89 25.40 19.78
C GLY A 10 42.00 24.52 18.53
N ALA A 11 41.95 25.13 17.34
CA ALA A 11 42.12 24.45 16.06
C ALA A 11 43.06 25.23 15.14
N ILE A 12 43.97 24.54 14.46
CA ILE A 12 44.83 24.96 13.33
C ILE A 12 45.52 23.68 12.82
N ARG A 13 45.90 23.45 11.56
CA ARG A 13 45.44 23.83 10.21
C ARG A 13 46.60 23.44 9.25
N LYS A 14 46.39 22.42 8.40
CA LYS A 14 47.09 22.22 7.10
C LYS A 14 48.63 21.93 7.18
N ALA A 15 49.38 21.60 6.11
CA ALA A 15 49.09 21.69 4.67
C ALA A 15 49.94 20.77 3.74
N LEU A 16 49.47 20.62 2.48
CA LEU A 16 50.21 20.27 1.23
C LEU A 16 50.76 18.82 1.11
N THR A 17 50.81 18.14 -0.05
CA THR A 17 50.46 18.42 -1.48
C THR A 17 50.04 17.06 -2.11
N GLY A 18 49.22 16.88 -3.17
CA GLY A 18 49.07 17.57 -4.46
C GLY A 18 49.87 16.83 -5.57
N ILE A 19 49.47 16.67 -6.86
CA ILE A 19 48.36 17.15 -7.70
C ILE A 19 48.13 16.10 -8.84
N GLY A 20 46.91 16.00 -9.42
CA GLY A 20 46.67 15.31 -10.72
C GLY A 20 45.19 15.25 -11.12
N ALA A 21 44.81 15.61 -12.36
CA ALA A 21 43.40 15.70 -12.80
C ALA A 21 43.19 15.77 -14.33
N VAL A 22 41.90 15.67 -14.74
CA VAL A 22 41.25 16.08 -16.02
C VAL A 22 41.22 15.06 -17.19
N LEU A 23 40.11 15.12 -17.97
CA LEU A 23 39.69 14.37 -19.18
C LEU A 23 39.11 12.96 -18.93
N VAL A 24 37.86 12.54 -19.28
CA VAL A 24 36.69 13.01 -20.09
C VAL A 24 36.48 12.28 -21.45
N SER A 25 35.32 11.61 -21.56
CA SER A 25 34.54 11.20 -22.75
C SER A 25 34.85 9.92 -23.59
N PHE A 26 33.78 9.12 -23.77
CA PHE A 26 33.32 8.35 -24.95
C PHE A 26 34.20 7.31 -25.70
N ALA A 27 33.97 6.02 -25.41
CA ALA A 27 33.75 4.88 -26.36
C ALA A 27 33.35 3.65 -25.50
N ILE A 28 32.27 2.87 -25.71
CA ILE A 28 31.75 2.14 -26.89
C ILE A 28 32.60 0.91 -27.26
N PHE A 29 32.09 -0.27 -26.89
CA PHE A 29 32.45 -1.65 -27.29
C PHE A 29 33.92 -2.15 -27.15
N SER A 30 34.15 -3.00 -26.14
CA SER A 30 34.80 -4.33 -26.32
C SER A 30 34.43 -5.26 -25.16
N GLY A 31 34.49 -6.58 -25.37
CA GLY A 31 33.76 -7.57 -24.55
C GLY A 31 34.42 -8.00 -23.23
N GLY A 32 33.57 -8.19 -22.22
CA GLY A 32 33.83 -8.88 -20.94
C GLY A 32 32.49 -9.24 -20.31
N GLY A 33 32.25 -10.50 -19.96
CA GLY A 33 30.90 -11.03 -19.78
C GLY A 33 30.32 -11.03 -18.36
N LYS A 34 28.98 -11.01 -18.29
CA LYS A 34 28.13 -11.44 -17.16
C LYS A 34 28.28 -10.70 -15.81
N ASN A 35 27.54 -9.61 -15.66
CA ASN A 35 26.35 -9.52 -14.77
C ASN A 35 25.92 -8.06 -14.62
N GLN A 36 25.01 -7.59 -15.46
CA GLN A 36 24.28 -6.35 -15.20
C GLN A 36 23.12 -6.68 -14.26
N GLY A 37 23.16 -6.15 -13.04
CA GLY A 37 22.07 -6.30 -12.08
C GLY A 37 20.83 -5.57 -12.60
N ILE A 38 19.75 -6.31 -12.84
CA ILE A 38 18.46 -5.77 -13.24
C ILE A 38 17.91 -4.99 -12.04
N ILE A 39 17.68 -3.69 -12.22
CA ILE A 39 16.87 -2.90 -11.30
C ILE A 39 15.41 -3.13 -11.73
N PRO A 40 14.49 -3.56 -10.85
CA PRO A 40 13.12 -3.80 -11.24
C PRO A 40 12.45 -2.53 -11.78
N GLU A 41 11.99 -2.56 -13.03
CA GLU A 41 11.39 -1.42 -13.74
C GLU A 41 9.91 -1.24 -13.39
N GLY A 42 9.59 -0.95 -12.12
CA GLY A 42 8.19 -0.79 -11.74
C GLY A 42 7.83 -0.70 -10.27
N LEU A 43 8.71 -0.21 -9.38
CA LEU A 43 8.39 -0.10 -7.95
C LEU A 43 7.23 0.89 -7.66
N CYS A 44 6.01 0.38 -7.75
CA CYS A 44 4.77 1.08 -7.44
C CYS A 44 4.49 1.11 -5.93
N THR A 45 3.77 2.13 -5.49
CA THR A 45 3.08 2.12 -4.20
C THR A 45 1.96 1.08 -4.22
N GLY A 46 1.91 0.21 -3.21
CA GLY A 46 1.01 -0.95 -3.21
C GLY A 46 -0.48 -0.60 -3.20
N CYS A 47 -1.25 -1.41 -3.93
CA CYS A 47 -2.71 -1.62 -3.89
C CYS A 47 -3.62 -0.39 -3.65
N GLU A 48 -4.31 0.06 -4.71
CA GLU A 48 -5.66 0.62 -4.62
C GLU A 48 -6.52 0.21 -5.83
N ALA A 49 -7.81 -0.08 -5.58
CA ALA A 49 -8.94 -0.16 -6.52
C ALA A 49 -8.84 -1.13 -7.72
N GLU A 50 -9.62 -2.23 -7.67
CA GLU A 50 -9.65 -3.31 -8.70
C GLU A 50 -8.24 -3.75 -9.12
N ALA A 51 -7.51 -4.19 -8.11
CA ALA A 51 -6.08 -4.50 -8.19
C ALA A 51 -5.78 -5.69 -9.12
N ALA A 52 -4.60 -5.60 -9.75
CA ALA A 52 -3.89 -6.65 -10.45
C ALA A 52 -4.19 -8.06 -9.90
N VAL A 53 -4.65 -8.96 -10.78
CA VAL A 53 -5.01 -10.33 -10.41
C VAL A 53 -3.96 -11.30 -10.93
N ILE A 54 -3.54 -12.26 -10.10
CA ILE A 54 -2.67 -13.37 -10.51
C ILE A 54 -3.41 -14.20 -11.57
N SER A 55 -2.84 -14.30 -12.78
CA SER A 55 -3.57 -14.71 -13.99
C SER A 55 -4.22 -16.10 -13.93
N SER A 56 -3.67 -17.02 -13.14
CA SER A 56 -4.26 -18.34 -12.83
C SER A 56 -3.51 -19.03 -11.70
N ASP A 57 -4.01 -20.15 -11.20
CA ASP A 57 -3.25 -21.04 -10.28
C ASP A 57 -1.90 -21.47 -10.88
N ALA A 58 -1.80 -21.59 -12.21
CA ALA A 58 -0.57 -21.95 -12.92
C ALA A 58 0.43 -20.79 -13.06
N ALA A 59 0.12 -19.58 -12.59
CA ALA A 59 1.07 -18.46 -12.56
C ALA A 59 2.29 -18.74 -11.66
N PHE A 60 2.18 -19.68 -10.72
CA PHE A 60 3.25 -20.05 -9.78
C PHE A 60 4.15 -21.20 -10.26
N SER A 61 3.87 -21.84 -11.40
CA SER A 61 4.77 -22.84 -11.96
C SER A 61 5.99 -22.19 -12.65
N ASP A 62 7.16 -22.80 -12.47
CA ASP A 62 8.42 -22.43 -13.14
C ASP A 62 8.87 -20.96 -12.90
N LEU A 63 8.56 -20.40 -11.72
CA LEU A 63 9.00 -19.05 -11.32
C LEU A 63 10.52 -18.92 -11.32
N ASN A 64 11.04 -17.93 -12.05
CA ASN A 64 12.47 -17.66 -12.12
C ASN A 64 12.94 -16.85 -10.92
N TRP A 65 13.35 -17.53 -9.86
CA TRP A 65 13.93 -16.94 -8.66
C TRP A 65 15.43 -16.60 -8.77
N GLY A 66 16.07 -16.73 -9.94
CA GLY A 66 17.52 -16.56 -10.10
C GLY A 66 18.09 -15.13 -9.89
N ASN A 67 17.26 -14.17 -9.49
CA ASN A 67 17.63 -12.75 -9.40
C ASN A 67 17.95 -12.35 -7.95
N LEU A 68 19.21 -12.49 -7.55
CA LEU A 68 19.69 -12.04 -6.25
C LEU A 68 19.69 -10.50 -6.14
N LEU A 69 18.94 -9.94 -5.19
CA LEU A 69 18.93 -8.49 -4.91
C LEU A 69 19.79 -8.10 -3.71
N ILE A 70 19.73 -8.88 -2.62
CA ILE A 70 20.43 -8.60 -1.36
C ILE A 70 21.10 -9.89 -0.87
N GLU A 71 22.35 -9.79 -0.42
CA GLU A 71 23.04 -10.79 0.38
C GLU A 71 23.55 -10.13 1.66
N ALA A 72 23.50 -10.84 2.79
CA ALA A 72 24.16 -10.42 4.02
C ALA A 72 24.66 -11.62 4.84
N ASP A 73 25.75 -11.38 5.59
CA ASP A 73 26.26 -12.33 6.57
C ASP A 73 25.31 -12.43 7.77
N ALA A 74 25.09 -13.64 8.26
CA ALA A 74 24.32 -13.87 9.48
C ALA A 74 24.95 -13.15 10.70
N LEU A 75 24.13 -12.79 11.68
CA LEU A 75 24.55 -12.18 12.95
C LEU A 75 25.53 -13.08 13.72
N SER A 76 25.32 -14.39 13.69
CA SER A 76 26.13 -15.38 14.39
C SER A 76 26.18 -16.72 13.64
N GLY A 77 26.87 -17.71 14.21
CA GLY A 77 26.81 -19.09 13.72
C GLY A 77 25.48 -19.80 14.01
N THR A 78 24.64 -19.25 14.89
CA THR A 78 23.36 -19.85 15.30
C THR A 78 22.13 -19.14 14.74
N SER A 79 22.23 -17.85 14.39
CA SER A 79 21.10 -17.03 13.96
C SER A 79 20.47 -17.45 12.63
N VAL A 80 19.20 -17.10 12.46
CA VAL A 80 18.37 -17.41 11.27
C VAL A 80 17.62 -16.14 10.87
N ALA A 81 17.66 -15.75 9.60
CA ALA A 81 16.86 -14.63 9.09
C ALA A 81 15.45 -15.11 8.78
N GLN A 82 14.49 -14.80 9.65
CA GLN A 82 13.19 -15.46 9.75
C GLN A 82 12.12 -14.85 8.86
N SER A 83 12.03 -13.52 8.80
CA SER A 83 10.94 -12.85 8.07
C SER A 83 11.40 -11.64 7.27
N VAL A 84 10.75 -11.39 6.14
CA VAL A 84 10.97 -10.19 5.30
C VAL A 84 9.65 -9.45 5.07
N CYS A 85 9.68 -8.13 5.25
CA CYS A 85 8.52 -7.27 5.06
C CYS A 85 8.84 -6.07 4.16
N VAL A 86 7.90 -5.66 3.32
CA VAL A 86 8.08 -4.54 2.39
C VAL A 86 7.18 -3.37 2.80
N THR A 87 7.82 -2.25 3.12
CA THR A 87 7.17 -0.99 3.51
C THR A 87 7.20 0.02 2.35
N GLN A 88 6.78 1.27 2.58
CA GLN A 88 6.92 2.31 1.56
C GLN A 88 8.39 2.58 1.18
N TYR A 89 9.30 2.66 2.16
CA TYR A 89 10.70 3.09 1.94
C TYR A 89 11.74 1.99 2.15
N TYR A 90 11.37 0.91 2.86
CA TYR A 90 12.31 -0.11 3.32
C TYR A 90 11.83 -1.53 3.01
N ILE A 91 12.76 -2.40 2.63
CA ILE A 91 12.65 -3.85 2.83
C ILE A 91 13.26 -4.12 4.20
N ILE A 92 12.49 -4.69 5.13
CA ILE A 92 12.90 -5.01 6.49
C ILE A 92 13.09 -6.52 6.57
N VAL A 93 14.22 -6.97 7.14
CA VAL A 93 14.49 -8.37 7.46
C VAL A 93 14.67 -8.48 8.97
N MET A 94 14.02 -9.46 9.58
CA MET A 94 14.24 -9.85 10.98
C MET A 94 15.07 -11.12 11.05
N GLU A 95 15.95 -11.19 12.03
CA GLU A 95 16.83 -12.33 12.25
C GLU A 95 16.87 -12.69 13.73
N ASN A 96 16.27 -13.85 14.06
CA ASN A 96 16.37 -14.42 15.39
C ASN A 96 17.85 -14.69 15.71
N ALA A 97 18.32 -14.15 16.83
CA ALA A 97 19.71 -14.23 17.22
C ALA A 97 20.05 -15.57 17.91
N ALA A 98 19.10 -16.08 18.69
CA ALA A 98 19.06 -17.42 19.29
C ALA A 98 17.65 -17.71 19.83
N GLU A 99 17.35 -18.98 20.10
CA GLU A 99 16.17 -19.42 20.88
C GLU A 99 16.37 -19.13 22.39
N ASP A 100 16.61 -17.87 22.75
CA ASP A 100 16.90 -17.40 24.12
C ASP A 100 16.21 -16.04 24.37
N PRO A 101 15.15 -15.98 25.22
CA PRO A 101 14.39 -14.75 25.48
C PRO A 101 15.15 -13.72 26.35
N HIS A 102 16.47 -13.83 26.42
CA HIS A 102 17.39 -12.85 27.01
C HIS A 102 18.40 -12.30 25.99
N GLN A 103 18.33 -12.71 24.72
CA GLN A 103 19.19 -12.25 23.64
C GLN A 103 18.38 -11.47 22.59
N PRO A 104 18.64 -10.16 22.36
CA PRO A 104 17.87 -9.38 21.39
C PRO A 104 18.22 -9.72 19.93
N ASP A 105 17.23 -9.63 19.07
CA ASP A 105 17.28 -10.01 17.65
C ASP A 105 17.69 -8.86 16.72
N ARG A 106 18.19 -9.20 15.54
CA ARG A 106 18.67 -8.19 14.58
C ARG A 106 17.60 -7.84 13.56
N VAL A 107 17.01 -6.65 13.69
CA VAL A 107 16.14 -6.07 12.66
C VAL A 107 16.98 -5.20 11.72
N THR A 108 16.93 -5.45 10.42
CA THR A 108 17.74 -4.74 9.41
C THR A 108 16.87 -4.21 8.28
N ALA A 109 16.96 -2.91 7.99
CA ALA A 109 16.26 -2.30 6.87
C ALA A 109 17.21 -1.95 5.72
N TYR A 110 16.77 -2.25 4.51
CA TYR A 110 17.40 -1.93 3.22
C TYR A 110 16.55 -0.92 2.47
N TYR A 111 17.15 0.04 1.78
CA TYR A 111 16.39 1.01 0.98
C TYR A 111 15.64 0.30 -0.15
N ARG A 112 14.31 0.36 -0.13
CA ARG A 112 13.46 -0.14 -1.22
C ARG A 112 13.55 0.76 -2.45
N LEU A 113 13.49 2.07 -2.22
CA LEU A 113 13.41 3.11 -3.25
C LEU A 113 14.78 3.78 -3.49
N PRO A 114 14.98 4.48 -4.63
CA PRO A 114 16.16 5.30 -4.87
C PRO A 114 16.18 6.62 -4.07
N TYR A 115 15.29 6.77 -3.08
CA TYR A 115 15.25 7.87 -2.14
C TYR A 115 14.79 7.42 -0.75
N ASP A 116 15.29 8.08 0.30
CA ASP A 116 14.90 7.84 1.70
C ASP A 116 13.54 8.48 2.07
N GLU A 117 13.09 8.30 3.31
CA GLU A 117 11.83 8.88 3.81
C GLU A 117 11.81 10.42 3.89
N LYS A 118 12.95 11.07 3.60
CA LYS A 118 13.11 12.53 3.56
C LYS A 118 13.26 13.04 2.11
N GLY A 119 13.29 12.14 1.12
CA GLY A 119 13.50 12.45 -0.29
C GLY A 119 14.95 12.78 -0.66
N ASN A 120 15.93 12.30 0.10
CA ASN A 120 17.35 12.31 -0.27
C ASN A 120 17.64 11.11 -1.18
N ALA A 121 18.46 11.28 -2.22
CA ALA A 121 18.83 10.17 -3.11
C ALA A 121 19.69 9.12 -2.38
N VAL A 122 19.35 7.84 -2.56
CA VAL A 122 20.07 6.68 -2.01
C VAL A 122 20.18 5.57 -3.05
N ARG A 123 21.02 4.55 -2.80
CA ARG A 123 21.11 3.37 -3.66
C ARG A 123 20.10 2.29 -3.20
N PRO A 124 19.15 1.86 -4.05
CA PRO A 124 18.25 0.75 -3.74
C PRO A 124 19.01 -0.51 -3.32
N PHE A 125 18.36 -1.34 -2.51
CA PHE A 125 18.83 -2.63 -2.02
C PHE A 125 20.13 -2.56 -1.19
N THR A 126 20.52 -1.36 -0.72
CA THR A 126 21.62 -1.20 0.25
C THR A 126 21.10 -1.00 1.67
N ARG A 127 21.82 -1.52 2.67
CA ARG A 127 21.44 -1.45 4.09
C ARG A 127 21.36 0.00 4.55
N ALA A 128 20.18 0.41 4.99
CA ALA A 128 19.89 1.74 5.50
C ALA A 128 20.22 1.88 7.00
N LYS A 129 19.75 0.93 7.81
CA LYS A 129 19.94 0.89 9.26
C LYS A 129 19.77 -0.56 9.77
N SER A 130 20.22 -0.81 11.00
CA SER A 130 20.04 -2.09 11.70
C SER A 130 20.01 -1.81 13.20
N VAL A 131 19.17 -2.54 13.95
CA VAL A 131 19.04 -2.45 15.40
C VAL A 131 19.11 -3.85 16.02
N GLN A 132 19.46 -3.90 17.30
CA GLN A 132 19.50 -5.13 18.09
C GLN A 132 19.27 -4.78 19.57
N ASP A 133 18.04 -4.40 19.90
CA ASP A 133 17.64 -3.85 21.21
C ASP A 133 16.43 -4.57 21.86
N THR A 134 15.77 -5.45 21.12
CA THR A 134 14.50 -6.08 21.45
C THR A 134 14.59 -7.58 21.13
N ASP A 135 14.12 -8.41 22.05
CA ASP A 135 13.77 -9.82 21.79
C ASP A 135 12.38 -9.83 21.13
N TRP A 136 12.31 -10.28 19.88
CA TRP A 136 11.09 -10.45 19.09
C TRP A 136 10.67 -11.93 19.04
N GLU A 137 11.21 -12.73 19.96
CA GLU A 137 11.12 -14.16 20.02
C GLU A 137 11.66 -14.78 18.71
N HIS A 138 10.98 -15.77 18.16
CA HIS A 138 11.43 -16.42 16.92
C HIS A 138 11.04 -15.61 15.66
N CYS A 139 10.28 -14.51 15.78
CA CYS A 139 9.95 -13.52 14.73
C CYS A 139 9.58 -14.09 13.34
N ASN A 140 8.79 -15.18 13.33
CA ASN A 140 8.43 -16.02 12.18
C ASN A 140 7.71 -15.29 11.03
N GLY A 141 7.14 -14.10 11.23
CA GLY A 141 6.42 -13.42 10.14
C GLY A 141 6.11 -11.95 10.32
N MET A 142 5.84 -11.25 9.21
CA MET A 142 5.64 -9.79 9.20
C MET A 142 4.65 -9.24 8.16
N ALA A 143 3.63 -8.52 8.64
CA ALA A 143 2.70 -7.75 7.80
C ALA A 143 2.84 -6.23 7.98
N TYR A 144 3.10 -5.49 6.89
CA TYR A 144 3.04 -4.02 6.89
C TYR A 144 1.64 -3.51 6.55
N ASN A 145 1.06 -2.64 7.39
CA ASN A 145 -0.20 -1.96 7.09
C ASN A 145 0.02 -0.46 6.76
N PRO A 146 -0.07 -0.04 5.48
CA PRO A 146 0.05 1.37 5.08
C PRO A 146 -1.07 2.30 5.60
N ARG A 147 -2.12 1.80 6.26
CA ARG A 147 -3.16 2.62 6.91
C ARG A 147 -2.78 3.05 8.32
N THR A 148 -2.01 2.23 9.05
CA THR A 148 -1.52 2.53 10.40
C THR A 148 -0.05 2.95 10.42
N ASP A 149 0.69 2.66 9.34
CA ASP A 149 2.14 2.89 9.22
C ASP A 149 2.94 2.11 10.28
N LYS A 150 2.63 0.81 10.33
CA LYS A 150 3.18 -0.18 11.27
C LYS A 150 3.49 -1.49 10.57
N VAL A 151 4.48 -2.20 11.09
CA VAL A 151 4.68 -3.63 10.81
C VAL A 151 4.17 -4.42 12.02
N TYR A 152 3.48 -5.52 11.76
CA TYR A 152 2.92 -6.44 12.74
C TYR A 152 3.66 -7.76 12.64
N VAL A 153 4.26 -8.21 13.75
CA VAL A 153 5.17 -9.36 13.81
C VAL A 153 4.50 -10.52 14.50
N SER A 154 4.50 -11.69 13.88
CA SER A 154 4.08 -12.96 14.49
C SER A 154 5.27 -13.66 15.16
N LEU A 155 5.03 -14.22 16.35
CA LEU A 155 6.08 -14.51 17.34
C LEU A 155 6.51 -15.98 17.43
N TYR A 156 5.74 -16.92 16.87
CA TYR A 156 5.96 -18.36 17.07
C TYR A 156 7.43 -18.75 16.85
N THR A 157 8.10 -19.47 17.76
CA THR A 157 7.62 -19.98 19.05
C THR A 157 7.68 -18.92 20.16
N SER A 158 6.58 -18.77 20.90
CA SER A 158 6.49 -17.89 22.09
C SER A 158 7.26 -18.51 23.27
N LEU A 159 8.50 -18.10 23.48
CA LEU A 159 9.37 -18.50 24.60
C LEU A 159 9.07 -17.68 25.87
N GLN A 160 8.59 -16.45 25.71
CA GLN A 160 8.09 -15.59 26.79
C GLN A 160 6.67 -16.02 27.19
N GLY A 161 6.55 -16.56 28.40
CA GLY A 161 5.27 -17.08 28.91
C GLY A 161 4.18 -16.01 29.02
N GLY A 162 3.10 -16.16 28.25
CA GLY A 162 2.00 -15.19 28.15
C GLY A 162 1.99 -14.35 26.87
N ASN A 163 2.77 -14.75 25.86
CA ASN A 163 2.73 -14.23 24.48
C ASN A 163 2.07 -15.22 23.48
N ASN A 164 1.45 -16.31 23.96
CA ASN A 164 0.63 -17.18 23.12
C ASN A 164 -0.45 -16.35 22.39
N GLY A 165 -0.55 -16.55 21.08
CA GLY A 165 -1.49 -15.83 20.22
C GLY A 165 -1.29 -14.32 20.14
N ASP A 166 -0.11 -13.82 20.51
CA ASP A 166 0.21 -12.39 20.43
C ASP A 166 0.87 -11.99 19.10
N ILE A 167 0.77 -10.69 18.83
CA ILE A 167 1.44 -9.98 17.73
C ILE A 167 2.15 -8.76 18.33
N TYR A 168 3.42 -8.56 18.00
CA TYR A 168 4.14 -7.33 18.33
C TYR A 168 3.96 -6.27 17.24
N ILE A 169 3.91 -4.99 17.64
CA ILE A 169 3.86 -3.84 16.73
C ILE A 169 5.23 -3.19 16.63
N MET A 170 5.78 -3.10 15.42
CA MET A 170 7.05 -2.44 15.10
C MET A 170 6.81 -1.10 14.39
N ASN A 171 7.63 -0.11 14.74
CA ASN A 171 7.78 1.12 13.98
C ASN A 171 8.73 0.93 12.78
N PRO A 172 8.27 1.05 11.51
CA PRO A 172 9.13 0.78 10.34
C PRO A 172 10.27 1.79 10.13
N TYR A 173 10.28 2.93 10.83
CA TYR A 173 11.31 3.97 10.70
C TYR A 173 12.40 3.88 11.76
N THR A 174 12.07 3.45 12.99
CA THR A 174 13.05 3.21 14.06
C THR A 174 13.47 1.75 14.19
N LEU A 175 12.66 0.81 13.67
CA LEU A 175 12.76 -0.65 13.84
C LEU A 175 12.55 -1.16 15.28
N GLY A 176 12.10 -0.28 16.18
CA GLY A 176 11.81 -0.65 17.58
C GLY A 176 10.36 -1.11 17.78
N TYR A 177 10.17 -1.88 18.85
CA TYR A 177 8.87 -2.25 19.40
C TYR A 177 8.08 -1.02 19.89
N GLU A 178 6.76 -1.04 19.70
CA GLU A 178 5.83 -0.03 20.22
C GLU A 178 4.79 -0.61 21.20
N ASP A 179 4.12 -1.71 20.86
CA ASP A 179 3.01 -2.30 21.64
C ASP A 179 2.74 -3.77 21.25
N ARG A 180 1.80 -4.44 21.92
CA ARG A 180 1.45 -5.86 21.77
C ARG A 180 -0.07 -6.06 21.68
N ILE A 181 -0.52 -6.90 20.75
CA ILE A 181 -1.92 -7.28 20.57
C ILE A 181 -2.08 -8.76 20.91
N HIS A 182 -3.04 -9.10 21.77
CA HIS A 182 -3.40 -10.48 22.11
C HIS A 182 -4.66 -10.93 21.36
N ILE A 183 -4.63 -12.12 20.76
CA ILE A 183 -5.74 -12.70 20.00
C ILE A 183 -6.31 -13.97 20.64
N SER A 184 -5.49 -14.86 21.20
CA SER A 184 -5.94 -16.15 21.74
C SER A 184 -4.92 -16.80 22.69
N ASP A 185 -5.38 -17.34 23.82
CA ASP A 185 -4.56 -18.21 24.68
C ASP A 185 -4.34 -19.62 24.08
N ASP A 186 -5.12 -20.03 23.07
CA ASP A 186 -5.26 -21.42 22.64
C ASP A 186 -4.19 -21.89 21.63
N TYR A 187 -3.49 -20.97 20.95
CA TYR A 187 -2.56 -21.28 19.86
C TYR A 187 -1.49 -20.20 19.67
N ASN A 188 -0.43 -20.50 18.93
CA ASN A 188 0.52 -19.48 18.45
C ASN A 188 0.23 -19.07 17.00
N ILE A 189 0.82 -17.95 16.57
CA ILE A 189 0.71 -17.43 15.21
C ILE A 189 2.06 -17.61 14.51
N LEU A 190 2.05 -18.36 13.40
CA LEU A 190 3.19 -18.63 12.52
C LEU A 190 3.48 -17.41 11.63
N GLY A 191 2.78 -17.31 10.49
CA GLY A 191 2.86 -16.16 9.58
C GLY A 191 1.70 -15.19 9.74
N ILE A 192 1.91 -13.96 9.27
CA ILE A 192 0.87 -12.93 9.16
C ILE A 192 1.03 -12.10 7.88
N GLY A 193 -0.07 -11.92 7.16
CA GLY A 193 -0.17 -11.06 5.99
C GLY A 193 -1.35 -10.09 6.08
N TYR A 194 -1.35 -9.05 5.25
CA TYR A 194 -2.36 -7.98 5.29
C TYR A 194 -3.00 -7.77 3.91
N ASP A 195 -4.30 -8.03 3.81
CA ASP A 195 -5.11 -7.67 2.65
C ASP A 195 -5.50 -6.19 2.76
N SER A 196 -4.71 -5.38 2.07
CA SER A 196 -4.89 -3.93 1.99
C SER A 196 -6.15 -3.51 1.24
N VAL A 197 -6.71 -4.35 0.36
CA VAL A 197 -7.93 -4.05 -0.41
C VAL A 197 -9.15 -4.13 0.52
N GLN A 198 -9.21 -5.15 1.39
CA GLN A 198 -10.33 -5.38 2.30
C GLN A 198 -10.13 -4.86 3.74
N ASP A 199 -8.94 -4.31 4.07
CA ASP A 199 -8.62 -3.76 5.42
C ASP A 199 -8.71 -4.84 6.52
N ARG A 200 -8.06 -5.99 6.26
CA ARG A 200 -8.11 -7.20 7.08
C ARG A 200 -6.75 -7.92 7.11
N TYR A 201 -6.48 -8.68 8.16
CA TYR A 201 -5.29 -9.52 8.27
C TYR A 201 -5.64 -10.99 8.03
N ILE A 202 -4.66 -11.74 7.53
CA ILE A 202 -4.71 -13.20 7.44
C ILE A 202 -3.58 -13.71 8.33
N ILE A 203 -3.91 -14.62 9.26
CA ILE A 203 -2.92 -15.30 10.10
C ILE A 203 -2.92 -16.79 9.82
N GLN A 204 -1.78 -17.42 10.09
CA GLN A 204 -1.66 -18.87 10.15
C GLN A 204 -1.40 -19.32 11.59
N THR A 205 -2.18 -20.28 12.08
CA THR A 205 -2.01 -20.82 13.45
C THR A 205 -1.08 -22.03 13.48
N ASP A 206 -0.44 -22.25 14.62
CA ASP A 206 0.49 -23.36 14.84
C ASP A 206 -0.19 -24.72 15.09
N VAL A 207 0.62 -25.75 15.32
CA VAL A 207 0.15 -27.13 15.55
C VAL A 207 -0.72 -27.29 16.81
N VAL A 208 -0.63 -26.38 17.79
CA VAL A 208 -1.40 -26.44 19.04
C VAL A 208 -2.87 -26.11 18.80
N GLY A 209 -3.15 -25.06 18.02
CA GLY A 209 -4.50 -24.78 17.49
C GLY A 209 -4.92 -25.67 16.32
N GLY A 210 -3.99 -26.48 15.82
CA GLY A 210 -4.03 -27.05 14.48
C GLY A 210 -3.64 -26.00 13.43
N PHE A 211 -2.81 -26.41 12.46
CA PHE A 211 -2.47 -25.56 11.33
C PHE A 211 -3.75 -25.12 10.60
N ALA A 212 -4.03 -23.82 10.56
CA ALA A 212 -5.22 -23.27 9.94
C ALA A 212 -4.97 -21.84 9.45
N ILE A 213 -5.74 -21.42 8.44
CA ILE A 213 -5.78 -20.02 8.01
C ILE A 213 -7.00 -19.34 8.66
N LYS A 214 -6.78 -18.19 9.31
CA LYS A 214 -7.85 -17.39 9.94
C LYS A 214 -7.80 -15.95 9.44
N ILE A 215 -8.97 -15.34 9.28
CA ILE A 215 -9.12 -13.97 8.78
C ILE A 215 -9.57 -13.07 9.94
N LEU A 216 -8.86 -11.97 10.14
CA LEU A 216 -9.07 -11.00 11.21
C LEU A 216 -9.42 -9.63 10.62
N ASP A 217 -10.30 -8.87 11.28
CA ASP A 217 -10.61 -7.50 10.86
C ASP A 217 -9.47 -6.49 11.19
N SER A 218 -9.66 -5.22 10.79
CA SER A 218 -8.75 -4.10 11.11
C SER A 218 -8.46 -3.88 12.61
N ASN A 219 -9.20 -4.56 13.51
CA ASN A 219 -9.08 -4.52 14.97
C ASN A 219 -8.63 -5.87 15.55
N PHE A 220 -8.05 -6.74 14.72
CA PHE A 220 -7.54 -8.07 15.07
C PHE A 220 -8.59 -9.03 15.65
N GLN A 221 -9.88 -8.79 15.37
CA GLN A 221 -10.96 -9.70 15.76
C GLN A 221 -11.14 -10.75 14.67
N ILE A 222 -11.17 -12.04 15.04
CA ILE A 222 -11.40 -13.14 14.10
C ILE A 222 -12.80 -12.99 13.48
N ILE A 223 -12.86 -12.87 12.16
CA ILE A 223 -14.10 -12.76 11.37
C ILE A 223 -14.37 -14.01 10.52
N ASP A 224 -13.35 -14.82 10.24
CA ASP A 224 -13.51 -16.10 9.56
C ASP A 224 -12.42 -17.10 10.00
N ASP A 225 -12.77 -18.37 10.01
CA ASP A 225 -11.87 -19.49 10.26
C ASP A 225 -12.01 -20.46 9.09
N LEU A 226 -10.93 -20.62 8.31
CA LEU A 226 -10.96 -21.41 7.08
C LEU A 226 -10.69 -22.90 7.33
N GLY A 227 -10.32 -23.26 8.57
CA GLY A 227 -10.09 -24.63 8.98
C GLY A 227 -8.69 -25.16 8.63
N GLY A 228 -8.53 -26.48 8.77
CA GLY A 228 -7.24 -27.16 8.73
C GLY A 228 -6.48 -27.00 7.40
N TYR A 229 -5.16 -26.77 7.50
CA TYR A 229 -4.25 -26.57 6.38
C TYR A 229 -3.04 -27.51 6.53
N ASP A 230 -2.81 -28.37 5.54
CA ASP A 230 -1.74 -29.38 5.53
C ASP A 230 -0.38 -28.75 5.14
N PRO A 231 0.69 -28.87 5.96
CA PRO A 231 2.03 -28.38 5.64
C PRO A 231 2.76 -29.19 4.56
N SER A 232 2.16 -30.26 4.04
CA SER A 232 2.75 -31.06 2.96
C SER A 232 3.24 -30.19 1.79
N PRO A 233 4.44 -30.47 1.23
CA PRO A 233 5.29 -31.63 1.49
C PRO A 233 6.22 -31.50 2.71
N GLY A 234 6.18 -30.37 3.42
CA GLY A 234 6.96 -30.10 4.63
C GLY A 234 6.30 -30.57 5.93
N ARG A 235 6.87 -30.15 7.07
CA ARG A 235 6.43 -30.54 8.44
C ARG A 235 5.76 -29.44 9.26
N ASN A 236 5.95 -28.19 8.87
CA ASN A 236 5.45 -26.96 9.47
C ASN A 236 5.35 -25.91 8.36
N PHE A 237 4.98 -24.67 8.66
CA PHE A 237 5.07 -23.54 7.74
C PHE A 237 5.96 -22.44 8.31
N ASN A 238 6.61 -21.71 7.41
CA ASN A 238 7.29 -20.46 7.68
C ASN A 238 6.34 -19.28 7.44
N ASP A 239 6.84 -18.07 7.11
CA ASP A 239 6.00 -16.88 6.92
C ASP A 239 5.01 -16.99 5.74
N LEU A 240 4.05 -16.05 5.68
CA LEU A 240 3.05 -15.96 4.61
C LEU A 240 2.89 -14.55 4.02
N CYS A 241 2.78 -14.50 2.69
CA CYS A 241 2.31 -13.32 1.96
C CYS A 241 0.83 -13.46 1.60
N VAL A 242 0.13 -12.34 1.43
CA VAL A 242 -1.25 -12.28 0.92
C VAL A 242 -1.26 -11.44 -0.35
N CYS A 243 -1.73 -12.01 -1.47
CA CYS A 243 -1.89 -11.31 -2.74
C CYS A 243 -3.27 -11.65 -3.34
N GLY A 244 -4.20 -10.70 -3.29
CA GLY A 244 -5.57 -10.87 -3.78
C GLY A 244 -6.33 -11.99 -3.04
N ASP A 245 -6.67 -13.06 -3.75
CA ASP A 245 -7.32 -14.25 -3.19
C ASP A 245 -6.34 -15.25 -2.57
N TYR A 246 -5.04 -15.07 -2.77
CA TYR A 246 -4.04 -16.09 -2.46
C TYR A 246 -3.26 -15.77 -1.18
N VAL A 247 -3.07 -16.81 -0.38
CA VAL A 247 -2.02 -16.91 0.64
C VAL A 247 -0.87 -17.70 0.03
N LEU A 248 0.34 -17.15 0.10
CA LEU A 248 1.58 -17.74 -0.40
C LEU A 248 2.47 -18.01 0.80
N ASN A 249 2.89 -19.24 1.04
CA ASN A 249 3.75 -19.58 2.18
C ASN A 249 4.67 -20.76 1.90
N ASN A 250 5.79 -20.81 2.61
CA ASN A 250 6.81 -21.85 2.45
C ASN A 250 6.62 -22.95 3.51
N PRO A 251 6.40 -24.23 3.12
CA PRO A 251 6.37 -25.34 4.05
C PRO A 251 7.80 -25.75 4.43
N VAL A 252 8.05 -26.04 5.72
CA VAL A 252 9.38 -26.38 6.24
C VAL A 252 9.85 -27.73 5.70
N THR A 253 10.84 -27.68 4.79
CA THR A 253 11.42 -28.83 4.08
C THR A 253 12.87 -29.17 4.46
N ASN A 254 13.52 -28.36 5.30
CA ASN A 254 14.89 -28.59 5.77
C ASN A 254 15.08 -30.01 6.37
N GLY A 255 16.13 -30.69 5.92
CA GLY A 255 16.46 -32.06 6.33
C GLY A 255 15.64 -33.16 5.65
N MET A 256 14.66 -32.82 4.81
CA MET A 256 13.81 -33.80 4.10
C MET A 256 14.38 -34.19 2.72
N ASN A 257 15.38 -33.46 2.21
CA ASN A 257 16.07 -33.74 0.94
C ASN A 257 15.10 -33.84 -0.28
N ILE A 258 14.12 -32.93 -0.33
CA ILE A 258 13.17 -32.79 -1.45
C ILE A 258 13.27 -31.45 -2.19
N GLY A 259 14.02 -30.49 -1.65
CA GLY A 259 14.09 -29.12 -2.15
C GLY A 259 13.04 -28.21 -1.49
N GLU A 260 13.10 -26.93 -1.87
CA GLU A 260 12.22 -25.87 -1.37
C GLU A 260 10.94 -25.78 -2.20
N TYR A 261 9.86 -25.28 -1.59
CA TYR A 261 8.54 -25.21 -2.22
C TYR A 261 7.79 -23.95 -1.82
N LEU A 262 6.91 -23.51 -2.71
CA LEU A 262 5.86 -22.54 -2.45
C LEU A 262 4.50 -23.25 -2.38
N ASN A 263 3.83 -23.17 -1.24
CA ASN A 263 2.43 -23.54 -1.12
C ASN A 263 1.53 -22.33 -1.41
N VAL A 264 0.44 -22.58 -2.14
CA VAL A 264 -0.51 -21.56 -2.60
C VAL A 264 -1.91 -21.97 -2.17
N TYR A 265 -2.52 -21.19 -1.29
CA TYR A 265 -3.86 -21.42 -0.73
C TYR A 265 -4.81 -20.31 -1.19
N SER A 266 -6.01 -20.67 -1.63
CA SER A 266 -7.06 -19.72 -2.06
C SER A 266 -8.06 -19.47 -0.94
N LEU A 267 -8.22 -18.20 -0.54
CA LEU A 267 -9.14 -17.76 0.50
C LEU A 267 -10.60 -18.02 0.10
N SER A 268 -10.98 -17.73 -1.15
CA SER A 268 -12.33 -17.95 -1.67
C SER A 268 -12.69 -19.43 -1.81
N ARG A 269 -11.73 -20.28 -2.21
CA ARG A 269 -11.94 -21.73 -2.36
C ARG A 269 -11.71 -22.51 -1.06
N ARG A 270 -11.15 -21.86 -0.02
CA ARG A 270 -10.79 -22.44 1.29
C ARG A 270 -9.94 -23.70 1.18
N GLY A 271 -8.86 -23.64 0.39
CA GLY A 271 -7.96 -24.78 0.24
C GLY A 271 -6.67 -24.47 -0.51
N LEU A 272 -5.69 -25.36 -0.36
CA LEU A 272 -4.49 -25.42 -1.18
C LEU A 272 -4.89 -25.66 -2.65
N VAL A 273 -4.37 -24.83 -3.56
CA VAL A 273 -4.63 -24.92 -5.01
C VAL A 273 -3.41 -25.40 -5.78
N GLY A 274 -2.21 -25.29 -5.20
CA GLY A 274 -0.99 -25.85 -5.75
C GLY A 274 0.18 -25.77 -4.79
N THR A 275 1.15 -26.65 -5.04
CA THR A 275 2.46 -26.71 -4.39
C THR A 275 3.50 -26.70 -5.52
N PHE A 276 4.40 -25.74 -5.53
CA PHE A 276 5.32 -25.49 -6.63
C PHE A 276 6.76 -25.57 -6.15
N PRO A 277 7.65 -26.37 -6.77
CA PRO A 277 9.07 -26.39 -6.40
C PRO A 277 9.73 -25.04 -6.68
N GLU A 278 10.60 -24.59 -5.77
CA GLU A 278 11.37 -23.36 -5.93
C GLU A 278 12.84 -23.66 -6.26
N THR A 279 13.50 -22.78 -7.01
CA THR A 279 14.90 -22.99 -7.43
C THR A 279 15.62 -21.65 -7.64
N TYR A 280 16.47 -21.31 -6.68
CA TYR A 280 17.22 -20.04 -6.61
C TYR A 280 18.50 -20.00 -7.46
N GLY A 281 18.80 -21.07 -8.21
CA GLY A 281 20.02 -21.16 -9.03
C GLY A 281 21.35 -21.18 -8.24
N ILE A 282 21.28 -21.47 -6.94
CA ILE A 282 22.43 -21.48 -6.03
C ILE A 282 23.42 -22.59 -6.42
N THR A 283 24.71 -22.26 -6.45
CA THR A 283 25.81 -23.18 -6.79
C THR A 283 27.03 -23.04 -5.87
N ASP A 284 27.00 -22.05 -4.97
CA ASP A 284 28.09 -21.66 -4.07
C ASP A 284 27.80 -21.96 -2.59
N ALA A 285 26.80 -22.80 -2.33
CA ALA A 285 26.34 -23.21 -1.01
C ALA A 285 25.99 -24.70 -0.95
N ASP A 286 25.93 -25.26 0.25
CA ASP A 286 25.45 -26.63 0.48
C ASP A 286 23.93 -26.69 0.24
N PRO A 287 23.43 -27.49 -0.73
CA PRO A 287 21.99 -27.64 -0.98
C PRO A 287 21.19 -28.16 0.22
N ALA A 288 21.83 -28.86 1.16
CA ALA A 288 21.20 -29.33 2.40
C ALA A 288 21.11 -28.24 3.49
N SER A 289 21.65 -27.05 3.24
CA SER A 289 21.62 -25.89 4.15
C SER A 289 20.67 -24.78 3.71
N LEU A 290 19.94 -24.97 2.62
CA LEU A 290 18.95 -24.02 2.11
C LEU A 290 17.65 -24.15 2.91
N GLU A 291 17.10 -23.02 3.34
CA GLU A 291 15.79 -22.94 3.99
C GLU A 291 15.14 -21.59 3.68
N THR A 292 13.88 -21.62 3.21
CA THR A 292 13.12 -20.46 2.75
C THR A 292 12.14 -20.01 3.83
N GLU A 293 12.49 -18.95 4.55
CA GLU A 293 11.77 -18.56 5.78
C GLU A 293 10.63 -17.56 5.53
N SER A 294 10.67 -16.80 4.44
CA SER A 294 9.59 -15.82 4.18
C SER A 294 9.50 -15.38 2.73
N ILE A 295 8.26 -15.14 2.29
CA ILE A 295 7.90 -14.56 0.99
C ILE A 295 7.15 -13.24 1.20
N CYS A 296 7.44 -12.21 0.40
CA CYS A 296 6.77 -10.90 0.51
C CYS A 296 6.67 -10.16 -0.83
N GLU A 297 5.60 -9.38 -1.04
CA GLU A 297 5.39 -8.59 -2.26
C GLU A 297 6.22 -7.30 -2.27
N LEU A 298 7.12 -7.14 -3.26
CA LEU A 298 7.95 -5.94 -3.48
C LEU A 298 7.19 -4.79 -4.17
N GLY A 299 6.18 -5.14 -4.96
CA GLY A 299 5.42 -4.32 -5.89
C GLY A 299 4.41 -5.23 -6.60
N GLN A 300 3.43 -4.70 -7.35
CA GLN A 300 2.31 -5.52 -7.87
C GLN A 300 2.80 -6.74 -8.66
N GLY A 301 2.62 -7.95 -8.10
CA GLY A 301 3.08 -9.21 -8.68
C GLY A 301 4.61 -9.37 -8.79
N GLU A 302 5.37 -8.59 -8.03
CA GLU A 302 6.82 -8.73 -7.82
C GLU A 302 7.05 -9.30 -6.42
N PHE A 303 7.78 -10.41 -6.28
CA PHE A 303 7.95 -11.07 -4.98
C PHE A 303 9.42 -11.21 -4.59
N LEU A 304 9.66 -11.17 -3.28
CA LEU A 304 10.92 -11.53 -2.63
C LEU A 304 10.76 -12.87 -1.91
N ALA A 305 11.78 -13.73 -1.97
CA ALA A 305 11.95 -14.88 -1.09
C ALA A 305 13.23 -14.71 -0.25
N LEU A 306 13.12 -14.92 1.05
CA LEU A 306 14.21 -14.90 2.03
C LEU A 306 14.74 -16.31 2.25
N VAL A 307 15.98 -16.54 1.80
CA VAL A 307 16.62 -17.86 1.83
C VAL A 307 17.87 -17.80 2.72
N ASN A 308 17.89 -18.59 3.79
CA ASN A 308 19.09 -18.87 4.57
C ASN A 308 19.94 -19.94 3.89
N LEU A 309 21.27 -19.85 4.03
CA LEU A 309 22.22 -20.79 3.45
C LEU A 309 23.56 -20.80 4.18
N THR A 310 24.30 -21.91 4.02
CA THR A 310 25.73 -21.98 4.35
C THR A 310 26.54 -22.13 3.06
N THR A 311 27.42 -21.17 2.78
CA THR A 311 28.28 -21.21 1.59
C THR A 311 29.23 -22.41 1.62
N ASN A 312 29.77 -22.78 0.45
CA ASN A 312 30.82 -23.81 0.33
C ASN A 312 32.12 -23.45 1.09
N GLU A 313 32.26 -22.21 1.57
CA GLU A 313 33.34 -21.74 2.45
C GLU A 313 32.98 -21.81 3.95
N GLY A 314 31.78 -22.28 4.31
CA GLY A 314 31.28 -22.38 5.68
C GLY A 314 30.70 -21.10 6.27
N GLN A 315 30.38 -20.09 5.44
CA GLN A 315 29.78 -18.83 5.91
C GLN A 315 28.25 -18.95 5.93
N ARG A 316 27.61 -18.72 7.08
CA ARG A 316 26.14 -18.56 7.15
C ARG A 316 25.74 -17.18 6.62
N LYS A 317 24.76 -17.16 5.72
CA LYS A 317 24.22 -15.97 5.07
C LYS A 317 22.72 -16.07 4.89
N TYR A 318 22.08 -14.92 4.68
CA TYR A 318 20.77 -14.87 4.04
C TYR A 318 20.83 -14.11 2.72
N ARG A 319 19.92 -14.47 1.82
CA ARG A 319 19.74 -13.87 0.50
C ARG A 319 18.28 -13.53 0.27
N LEU A 320 18.04 -12.39 -0.39
CA LEU A 320 16.72 -12.04 -0.93
C LEU A 320 16.74 -12.19 -2.45
N TYR A 321 15.97 -13.15 -2.93
CA TYR A 321 15.78 -13.45 -4.35
C TYR A 321 14.48 -12.82 -4.86
N TRP A 322 14.49 -12.28 -6.07
CA TRP A 322 13.34 -11.63 -6.69
C TRP A 322 12.79 -12.42 -7.88
N THR A 323 11.46 -12.42 -8.01
CA THR A 323 10.76 -12.93 -9.19
C THR A 323 9.53 -12.10 -9.53
N THR A 324 8.96 -12.32 -10.72
CA THR A 324 7.68 -11.75 -11.13
C THR A 324 6.68 -12.87 -11.37
N VAL A 325 5.52 -12.79 -10.72
CA VAL A 325 4.38 -13.66 -11.02
C VAL A 325 3.61 -13.07 -12.22
N PRO A 326 3.08 -13.91 -13.13
CA PRO A 326 2.11 -13.51 -14.15
C PRO A 326 0.85 -12.87 -13.53
N MET A 327 0.61 -11.61 -13.89
CA MET A 327 -0.55 -10.82 -13.48
C MET A 327 -1.31 -10.33 -14.71
N ASP A 328 -2.62 -10.18 -14.57
CA ASP A 328 -3.46 -9.34 -15.42
C ASP A 328 -3.82 -8.06 -14.65
N PHE A 329 -3.48 -6.91 -15.26
CA PHE A 329 -3.65 -5.58 -14.72
C PHE A 329 -4.97 -4.96 -15.17
N SER A 330 -5.63 -4.21 -14.29
CA SER A 330 -6.86 -3.48 -14.65
C SER A 330 -6.55 -2.21 -15.45
N VAL A 331 -7.47 -1.85 -16.36
CA VAL A 331 -7.34 -0.65 -17.20
C VAL A 331 -8.64 0.17 -17.16
N SER A 332 -8.70 1.12 -16.24
CA SER A 332 -9.82 2.06 -16.11
C SER A 332 -9.67 3.23 -17.09
N VAL A 333 -10.56 3.32 -18.07
CA VAL A 333 -10.62 4.45 -19.02
C VAL A 333 -11.69 5.46 -18.60
N LEU A 334 -11.26 6.70 -18.38
CA LEU A 334 -12.07 7.87 -18.10
C LEU A 334 -12.06 8.81 -19.31
N THR A 335 -13.19 9.46 -19.57
CA THR A 335 -13.31 10.46 -20.65
C THR A 335 -13.73 11.81 -20.07
N SER A 336 -13.04 12.88 -20.51
CA SER A 336 -13.24 14.26 -20.08
C SER A 336 -13.54 15.15 -21.28
N GLY A 337 -14.75 15.72 -21.36
CA GLY A 337 -15.21 16.55 -22.49
C GLY A 337 -16.02 15.76 -23.53
N GLU A 338 -16.41 16.42 -24.61
CA GLU A 338 -17.32 15.82 -25.62
C GLU A 338 -16.58 14.84 -26.56
N GLY A 339 -16.65 13.56 -26.22
CA GLY A 339 -16.10 12.45 -26.98
C GLY A 339 -16.29 11.13 -26.22
N SER A 340 -15.61 10.07 -26.68
CA SER A 340 -15.59 8.75 -26.05
C SER A 340 -14.18 8.14 -26.10
N ALA A 341 -13.89 7.25 -25.16
CA ALA A 341 -12.69 6.40 -25.17
C ALA A 341 -12.93 5.07 -24.44
N GLY A 342 -12.15 4.04 -24.78
CA GLY A 342 -12.22 2.72 -24.15
C GLY A 342 -11.20 1.73 -24.73
N GLY A 343 -11.02 0.59 -24.07
CA GLY A 343 -10.27 -0.55 -24.59
C GLY A 343 -11.17 -1.61 -25.23
N ALA A 344 -10.55 -2.65 -25.80
CA ALA A 344 -11.24 -3.88 -26.19
C ALA A 344 -11.43 -4.88 -25.02
N THR A 345 -10.82 -4.58 -23.87
CA THR A 345 -10.76 -5.35 -22.63
C THR A 345 -10.46 -4.38 -21.49
N ASP A 346 -10.93 -4.66 -20.27
CA ASP A 346 -10.59 -3.90 -19.05
C ASP A 346 -9.44 -4.55 -18.26
N LEU A 347 -8.88 -5.66 -18.78
CA LEU A 347 -7.72 -6.38 -18.24
C LEU A 347 -6.61 -6.54 -19.30
N VAL A 348 -5.34 -6.43 -18.89
CA VAL A 348 -4.16 -6.62 -19.75
C VAL A 348 -3.03 -7.36 -19.02
N SER A 349 -2.52 -8.44 -19.61
CA SER A 349 -1.45 -9.25 -19.01
C SER A 349 -0.11 -8.51 -18.94
N ARG A 350 0.70 -8.83 -17.92
CA ARG A 350 2.04 -8.24 -17.73
C ARG A 350 2.87 -8.28 -19.01
N GLY A 351 3.39 -7.12 -19.41
CA GLY A 351 4.25 -6.95 -20.58
C GLY A 351 3.53 -6.87 -21.91
N ALA A 352 2.21 -7.04 -21.95
CA ALA A 352 1.41 -6.80 -23.16
C ALA A 352 1.22 -5.30 -23.42
N ASP A 353 0.86 -4.97 -24.66
CA ASP A 353 0.47 -3.62 -25.07
C ASP A 353 -1.07 -3.48 -24.98
N PHE A 354 -1.54 -2.30 -24.56
CA PHE A 354 -2.96 -1.96 -24.51
C PHE A 354 -3.31 -0.96 -25.62
N GLU A 355 -4.38 -1.24 -26.36
CA GLU A 355 -4.87 -0.38 -27.45
C GLU A 355 -6.09 0.43 -26.97
N LEU A 356 -5.86 1.72 -26.70
CA LEU A 356 -6.88 2.69 -26.33
C LEU A 356 -7.53 3.24 -27.60
N SER A 357 -8.79 2.90 -27.83
CA SER A 357 -9.62 3.56 -28.86
C SER A 357 -10.23 4.84 -28.30
N TYR A 358 -10.34 5.89 -29.12
CA TYR A 358 -10.95 7.16 -28.77
C TYR A 358 -11.63 7.84 -29.98
N GLN A 359 -12.70 8.58 -29.73
CA GLN A 359 -13.40 9.35 -30.77
C GLN A 359 -13.84 10.71 -30.22
N ALA A 360 -13.41 11.80 -30.85
CA ALA A 360 -13.92 13.13 -30.55
C ALA A 360 -15.32 13.34 -31.17
N GLN A 361 -16.17 14.12 -30.50
CA GLN A 361 -17.45 14.55 -31.11
C GLN A 361 -17.22 15.63 -32.18
N ASP A 362 -18.16 15.79 -33.11
CA ASP A 362 -18.13 16.85 -34.14
C ASP A 362 -17.85 18.23 -33.52
N GLY A 363 -16.81 18.90 -34.03
CA GLY A 363 -16.34 20.18 -33.52
C GLY A 363 -15.39 20.12 -32.32
N TYR A 364 -15.01 18.93 -31.86
CA TYR A 364 -14.03 18.69 -30.79
C TYR A 364 -12.79 17.93 -31.32
N GLN A 365 -11.73 17.90 -30.53
CA GLN A 365 -10.48 17.21 -30.83
C GLN A 365 -9.82 16.66 -29.56
N LEU A 366 -8.99 15.62 -29.70
CA LEU A 366 -8.14 15.13 -28.61
C LEU A 366 -7.12 16.22 -28.22
N THR A 367 -7.08 16.56 -26.93
CA THR A 367 -6.15 17.56 -26.36
C THR A 367 -5.15 16.97 -25.37
N GLY A 368 -5.42 15.79 -24.80
CA GLY A 368 -4.47 15.10 -23.94
C GLY A 368 -4.88 13.70 -23.57
N ILE A 369 -3.89 12.88 -23.22
CA ILE A 369 -4.06 11.58 -22.56
C ILE A 369 -3.22 11.65 -21.27
N VAL A 370 -3.80 11.22 -20.15
CA VAL A 370 -3.13 11.21 -18.84
C VAL A 370 -3.20 9.79 -18.29
N ILE A 371 -2.04 9.16 -18.08
CA ILE A 371 -1.93 7.78 -17.59
C ILE A 371 -1.34 7.80 -16.18
N ASN A 372 -2.02 7.21 -15.21
CA ASN A 372 -1.62 7.18 -13.79
C ASN A 372 -1.23 8.59 -13.28
N GLY A 373 -2.08 9.58 -13.57
CA GLY A 373 -1.88 10.99 -13.22
C GLY A 373 -0.83 11.76 -14.05
N LYS A 374 -0.05 11.08 -14.90
CA LYS A 374 1.03 11.65 -15.69
C LYS A 374 0.55 11.95 -17.13
N ALA A 375 0.69 13.20 -17.55
CA ALA A 375 0.38 13.59 -18.93
C ALA A 375 1.34 12.93 -19.92
N VAL A 376 0.76 12.36 -20.99
CA VAL A 376 1.46 11.76 -22.13
C VAL A 376 1.77 12.85 -23.15
N ASN A 377 2.96 12.82 -23.75
CA ASN A 377 3.23 13.62 -24.93
C ASN A 377 2.54 12.99 -26.16
N ILE A 378 1.49 13.64 -26.65
CA ILE A 378 0.74 13.25 -27.86
C ILE A 378 1.08 14.11 -29.07
N ASP A 379 2.12 14.97 -29.00
CA ASP A 379 2.55 15.76 -30.14
C ASP A 379 3.43 14.93 -31.08
N GLY A 380 3.05 14.87 -32.36
CA GLY A 380 3.57 13.91 -33.33
C GLY A 380 2.76 12.60 -33.43
N GLN A 381 1.78 12.37 -32.55
CA GLN A 381 0.74 11.36 -32.78
C GLN A 381 -0.29 11.88 -33.78
N ASP A 382 -0.86 10.99 -34.60
CA ASP A 382 -2.03 11.32 -35.41
C ASP A 382 -3.27 11.36 -34.51
N LYS A 383 -3.65 12.56 -34.08
CA LYS A 383 -4.83 12.82 -33.22
C LYS A 383 -6.17 12.56 -33.93
N SER A 384 -6.16 12.20 -35.22
CA SER A 384 -7.32 11.77 -36.01
C SER A 384 -7.38 10.25 -36.25
N SER A 385 -6.34 9.49 -35.86
CA SER A 385 -6.30 8.03 -36.00
C SER A 385 -7.34 7.29 -35.15
N GLY A 386 -7.81 7.92 -34.08
CA GLY A 386 -8.75 7.33 -33.11
C GLY A 386 -8.14 6.24 -32.22
N VAL A 387 -6.81 6.05 -32.25
CA VAL A 387 -6.11 5.00 -31.50
C VAL A 387 -4.86 5.56 -30.80
N TYR A 388 -4.60 5.11 -29.58
CA TYR A 388 -3.33 5.31 -28.88
C TYR A 388 -2.87 3.98 -28.25
N ARG A 389 -1.60 3.63 -28.42
CA ARG A 389 -1.05 2.36 -27.94
C ARG A 389 -0.16 2.59 -26.72
N ILE A 390 -0.58 2.06 -25.58
CA ILE A 390 0.22 1.96 -24.36
C ILE A 390 1.06 0.70 -24.49
N GLN A 391 2.37 0.80 -24.29
CA GLN A 391 3.28 -0.33 -24.48
C GLN A 391 3.78 -0.89 -23.15
N ASN A 392 3.99 -2.21 -23.09
CA ASN A 392 4.61 -2.91 -21.96
C ASN A 392 3.96 -2.56 -20.60
N VAL A 393 2.70 -2.96 -20.40
CA VAL A 393 1.98 -2.68 -19.13
C VAL A 393 2.53 -3.52 -17.98
N GLN A 394 2.89 -2.88 -16.87
CA GLN A 394 3.58 -3.50 -15.71
C GLN A 394 2.89 -3.28 -14.35
N ALA A 395 1.76 -2.57 -14.35
CA ALA A 395 0.94 -2.21 -13.18
C ALA A 395 -0.47 -1.84 -13.66
N ASP A 396 -1.43 -1.71 -12.74
CA ASP A 396 -2.78 -1.21 -13.05
C ASP A 396 -2.75 0.21 -13.67
N GLN A 397 -3.70 0.49 -14.57
CA GLN A 397 -3.73 1.70 -15.39
C GLN A 397 -5.04 2.48 -15.20
N THR A 398 -4.95 3.74 -14.80
CA THR A 398 -6.03 4.74 -14.89
C THR A 398 -5.68 5.74 -16.01
N ILE A 399 -6.54 5.82 -17.02
CA ILE A 399 -6.32 6.61 -18.24
C ILE A 399 -7.42 7.67 -18.35
N ASP A 400 -7.07 8.96 -18.36
CA ASP A 400 -8.00 10.07 -18.59
C ASP A 400 -7.77 10.70 -19.97
N VAL A 401 -8.76 10.57 -20.85
CA VAL A 401 -8.74 11.01 -22.25
C VAL A 401 -9.52 12.31 -22.39
N ARG A 402 -8.85 13.36 -22.86
CA ARG A 402 -9.35 14.75 -22.77
C ARG A 402 -9.67 15.34 -24.13
N PHE A 403 -10.93 15.74 -24.31
CA PHE A 403 -11.44 16.42 -25.50
C PHE A 403 -11.75 17.90 -25.22
N ALA A 404 -11.52 18.76 -26.19
CA ALA A 404 -11.92 20.16 -26.16
C ALA A 404 -12.31 20.66 -27.57
N PRO A 405 -13.02 21.79 -27.70
CA PRO A 405 -13.40 22.31 -29.01
C PRO A 405 -12.21 22.47 -29.95
N ALA A 406 -12.38 22.07 -31.20
CA ALA A 406 -11.42 22.27 -32.26
C ALA A 406 -11.29 23.77 -32.56
N VAL A 407 -10.06 24.31 -32.52
CA VAL A 407 -9.82 25.71 -32.86
C VAL A 407 -10.00 25.88 -34.36
N VAL A 408 -11.13 26.45 -34.76
CA VAL A 408 -11.41 26.77 -36.17
C VAL A 408 -10.51 27.91 -36.62
N THR A 409 -9.34 27.58 -37.13
CA THR A 409 -8.42 28.51 -37.80
C THR A 409 -9.09 29.02 -39.06
N GLN A 410 -9.80 30.15 -38.96
CA GLN A 410 -10.38 30.82 -40.12
C GLN A 410 -9.25 31.34 -41.01
N THR A 411 -9.02 30.67 -42.14
CA THR A 411 -8.22 31.22 -43.23
C THR A 411 -8.82 32.58 -43.63
N PRO A 412 -8.06 33.69 -43.61
CA PRO A 412 -8.60 35.00 -43.92
C PRO A 412 -9.11 35.03 -45.37
N LEU A 413 -10.42 35.22 -45.53
CA LEU A 413 -11.05 35.35 -46.85
C LEU A 413 -10.55 36.65 -47.52
N PRO A 414 -10.22 36.66 -48.82
CA PRO A 414 -9.77 37.87 -49.51
C PRO A 414 -10.82 39.00 -49.44
N THR A 415 -10.41 40.17 -48.95
CA THR A 415 -11.32 41.31 -48.75
C THR A 415 -11.72 41.95 -50.08
N GLU A 416 -12.95 41.73 -50.53
CA GLU A 416 -13.55 42.54 -51.58
C GLU A 416 -14.28 43.76 -50.99
N LYS A 417 -14.00 44.95 -51.55
CA LYS A 417 -14.60 46.23 -51.13
C LYS A 417 -15.90 46.48 -51.91
N PRO A 418 -16.99 46.85 -51.22
CA PRO A 418 -17.79 47.96 -51.73
C PRO A 418 -17.90 49.12 -50.72
N GLU A 419 -18.49 50.20 -51.20
CA GLU A 419 -18.49 51.54 -50.60
C GLU A 419 -19.89 52.13 -50.74
N GLY A 420 -20.48 52.61 -49.64
CA GLY A 420 -21.86 53.12 -49.67
C GLY A 420 -22.42 53.38 -48.27
N THR A 421 -22.60 54.65 -47.93
CA THR A 421 -23.19 55.12 -46.67
C THR A 421 -24.71 55.23 -46.75
N GLU A 422 -25.41 54.96 -45.65
CA GLU A 422 -26.43 55.89 -45.13
C GLU A 422 -26.65 55.66 -43.62
N ALA A 423 -27.28 56.62 -42.93
CA ALA A 423 -27.29 56.70 -41.46
C ALA A 423 -28.62 57.19 -40.87
N VAL A 424 -29.07 56.57 -39.76
CA VAL A 424 -30.19 57.04 -38.92
C VAL A 424 -29.86 56.81 -37.44
N GLN A 425 -30.33 57.70 -36.57
CA GLN A 425 -30.14 57.67 -35.11
C GLN A 425 -31.21 56.81 -34.40
N GLY A 426 -30.90 56.24 -33.22
CA GLY A 426 -31.88 55.48 -32.42
C GLY A 426 -31.47 55.28 -30.95
N THR A 427 -32.08 56.06 -30.06
CA THR A 427 -31.83 56.12 -28.60
C THR A 427 -32.03 54.82 -27.83
N SER A 428 -31.26 54.63 -26.75
CA SER A 428 -31.41 53.54 -25.78
C SER A 428 -32.41 53.84 -24.65
N VAL A 429 -33.32 52.89 -24.37
CA VAL A 429 -33.91 52.65 -23.04
C VAL A 429 -34.10 51.14 -22.87
N ILE A 430 -33.76 50.61 -21.70
CA ILE A 430 -34.31 49.33 -21.20
C ILE A 430 -34.89 49.66 -19.82
N ASP A 431 -36.17 49.37 -19.63
CA ASP A 431 -36.86 49.51 -18.34
C ASP A 431 -37.59 48.18 -18.01
N SER A 432 -38.32 48.15 -16.91
CA SER A 432 -38.30 47.02 -15.99
C SER A 432 -39.67 46.58 -15.46
N ALA A 433 -39.64 45.45 -14.72
CA ALA A 433 -40.64 44.98 -13.75
C ALA A 433 -41.92 44.27 -14.24
N SER A 434 -42.17 43.11 -13.60
CA SER A 434 -43.49 42.57 -13.25
C SER A 434 -43.30 41.67 -12.00
N THR A 435 -43.73 42.12 -10.81
CA THR A 435 -44.99 41.76 -10.12
C THR A 435 -45.23 40.24 -9.99
N SER A 436 -45.01 39.56 -8.86
CA SER A 436 -45.61 39.70 -7.50
C SER A 436 -47.02 39.09 -7.32
N SER A 437 -47.20 38.23 -6.32
CA SER A 437 -48.49 37.95 -5.66
C SER A 437 -48.29 37.30 -4.27
N ALA A 438 -49.21 37.55 -3.34
CA ALA A 438 -49.24 36.97 -1.99
C ALA A 438 -50.11 35.68 -1.94
N VAL A 439 -50.40 35.03 -0.81
CA VAL A 439 -51.30 35.47 0.29
C VAL A 439 -50.96 34.72 1.60
N ALA A 440 -51.35 35.28 2.76
CA ALA A 440 -51.00 34.80 4.10
C ALA A 440 -52.19 34.17 4.88
N GLY A 441 -51.90 33.56 6.05
CA GLY A 441 -52.91 33.14 7.03
C GLY A 441 -52.34 32.63 8.36
N VAL A 442 -52.64 33.31 9.48
CA VAL A 442 -52.22 32.97 10.87
C VAL A 442 -53.30 33.45 11.85
N PRO A 443 -53.67 32.67 12.89
CA PRO A 443 -53.53 33.09 14.31
C PRO A 443 -52.86 31.98 15.16
N THR A 444 -51.99 32.20 16.17
CA THR A 444 -52.09 32.94 17.46
C THR A 444 -53.18 32.41 18.41
N GLU A 445 -53.04 32.40 19.75
CA GLU A 445 -52.02 32.98 20.66
C GLU A 445 -51.34 31.88 21.54
N LYS A 446 -50.99 31.90 22.84
CA LYS A 446 -51.09 32.81 24.02
C LYS A 446 -49.79 32.71 24.88
N LYS A 447 -49.77 33.14 26.17
CA LYS A 447 -48.58 33.18 27.05
C LYS A 447 -48.92 33.13 28.57
N ASN A 448 -47.87 33.04 29.41
CA ASN A 448 -47.80 33.17 30.89
C ASN A 448 -48.23 31.93 31.71
N GLY A 449 -47.74 31.68 32.93
CA GLY A 449 -46.73 32.34 33.79
C GLY A 449 -46.36 31.44 34.99
N GLY A 450 -45.24 31.68 35.69
CA GLY A 450 -44.63 30.68 36.60
C GLY A 450 -44.56 30.99 38.12
N LYS A 451 -43.76 30.17 38.83
CA LYS A 451 -43.43 30.08 40.28
C LYS A 451 -44.24 29.06 41.12
N GLY A 452 -43.52 28.22 41.89
CA GLY A 452 -43.90 27.91 43.29
C GLY A 452 -43.99 26.43 43.72
N ALA A 453 -43.12 26.07 44.70
CA ALA A 453 -43.29 25.06 45.75
C ALA A 453 -43.34 23.55 45.40
N GLU A 454 -42.91 22.75 46.39
CA GLU A 454 -42.52 21.34 46.26
C GLU A 454 -43.56 20.34 46.83
N THR A 455 -43.22 19.04 46.72
CA THR A 455 -43.75 17.88 47.45
C THR A 455 -45.06 17.23 46.98
N ASN A 456 -45.19 15.92 47.30
CA ASN A 456 -46.42 15.12 47.31
C ASN A 456 -47.04 14.61 45.99
N LEU A 457 -46.35 14.67 44.84
CA LEU A 457 -46.79 13.95 43.62
C LEU A 457 -46.53 12.43 43.67
N ALA A 458 -45.30 12.02 44.04
CA ALA A 458 -44.86 10.62 44.00
C ALA A 458 -45.72 9.67 44.86
N HIS A 459 -46.12 10.12 46.06
CA HIS A 459 -46.94 9.35 47.01
C HIS A 459 -48.38 9.05 46.54
N ARG A 460 -48.82 9.67 45.43
CA ARG A 460 -50.08 9.32 44.74
C ARG A 460 -49.84 8.32 43.61
N MET A 461 -48.78 8.53 42.80
CA MET A 461 -48.43 7.64 41.68
C MET A 461 -48.09 6.21 42.13
N ILE A 462 -47.32 6.04 43.21
CA ILE A 462 -46.94 4.69 43.70
C ILE A 462 -48.19 3.87 44.10
N ARG A 463 -49.21 4.53 44.68
CA ARG A 463 -50.46 3.87 45.10
C ARG A 463 -51.45 3.59 43.97
N SER A 464 -51.40 4.28 42.84
CA SER A 464 -52.13 3.86 41.64
C SER A 464 -51.42 2.69 40.94
N PHE A 465 -50.09 2.74 40.81
CA PHE A 465 -49.31 1.68 40.16
C PHE A 465 -49.44 0.32 40.86
N ALA A 466 -49.30 0.30 42.19
CA ALA A 466 -49.46 -0.92 42.99
C ALA A 466 -50.88 -1.52 42.97
N LYS A 467 -51.89 -0.74 42.55
CA LYS A 467 -53.28 -1.20 42.39
C LYS A 467 -53.61 -1.63 40.95
N ALA A 468 -52.89 -1.11 39.95
CA ALA A 468 -53.01 -1.52 38.55
C ALA A 468 -52.37 -2.90 38.28
N LEU A 469 -51.27 -3.22 38.96
CA LEU A 469 -50.50 -4.48 38.79
C LEU A 469 -51.20 -5.78 39.23
N ARG A 470 -52.50 -5.76 39.56
CA ARG A 470 -53.24 -6.91 40.10
C ARG A 470 -54.39 -7.43 39.21
N ASN A 471 -54.41 -7.10 37.91
CA ASN A 471 -55.23 -7.85 36.94
C ASN A 471 -54.74 -7.69 35.48
N HIS A 472 -54.81 -8.79 34.72
CA HIS A 472 -54.67 -8.85 33.26
C HIS A 472 -53.43 -8.20 32.58
N PHE A 473 -52.22 -8.60 32.98
CA PHE A 473 -51.12 -8.65 32.01
C PHE A 473 -51.35 -9.81 31.03
N SER A 474 -51.88 -9.50 29.85
CA SER A 474 -51.97 -10.47 28.76
C SER A 474 -50.58 -10.78 28.21
N TYR A 475 -50.25 -12.06 28.03
CA TYR A 475 -48.97 -12.51 27.47
C TYR A 475 -48.64 -11.85 26.11
N LYS A 476 -49.67 -11.53 25.31
CA LYS A 476 -49.52 -10.80 24.04
C LYS A 476 -48.92 -9.41 24.20
N LEU A 477 -49.27 -8.69 25.27
CA LEU A 477 -48.75 -7.34 25.54
C LEU A 477 -47.26 -7.39 25.91
N VAL A 478 -46.86 -8.38 26.73
CA VAL A 478 -45.45 -8.59 27.10
C VAL A 478 -44.63 -8.92 25.85
N LEU A 479 -45.13 -9.81 24.99
CA LEU A 479 -44.47 -10.18 23.74
C LEU A 479 -44.34 -8.99 22.76
N GLN A 480 -45.36 -8.13 22.67
CA GLN A 480 -45.31 -6.89 21.88
C GLN A 480 -44.27 -5.90 22.40
N ILE A 481 -44.14 -5.74 23.73
CA ILE A 481 -43.11 -4.87 24.33
C ILE A 481 -41.70 -5.40 24.01
N ILE A 482 -41.46 -6.71 24.17
CA ILE A 482 -40.18 -7.34 23.83
C ILE A 482 -39.84 -7.14 22.35
N PHE A 483 -40.80 -7.34 21.44
CA PHE A 483 -40.60 -7.12 20.00
C PHE A 483 -40.23 -5.67 19.67
N VAL A 484 -40.90 -4.68 20.29
CA VAL A 484 -40.56 -3.26 20.11
C VAL A 484 -39.16 -2.94 20.64
N CYS A 485 -38.76 -3.50 21.78
CA CYS A 485 -37.40 -3.33 22.32
C CYS A 485 -36.33 -3.92 21.37
N LEU A 486 -36.58 -5.09 20.78
CA LEU A 486 -35.67 -5.70 19.80
C LEU A 486 -35.53 -4.86 18.52
N MET A 487 -36.65 -4.32 18.00
CA MET A 487 -36.62 -3.42 16.83
C MET A 487 -35.85 -2.12 17.11
N ILE A 488 -35.97 -1.56 18.33
CA ILE A 488 -35.18 -0.39 18.74
C ILE A 488 -33.69 -0.73 18.84
N ALA A 489 -33.33 -1.87 19.43
CA ALA A 489 -31.95 -2.31 19.53
C ALA A 489 -31.31 -2.52 18.14
N LEU A 490 -32.04 -3.17 17.22
CA LEU A 490 -31.60 -3.35 15.82
C LEU A 490 -31.37 -2.01 15.11
N ALA A 491 -32.28 -1.05 15.28
CA ALA A 491 -32.14 0.30 14.70
C ALA A 491 -30.91 1.05 15.26
N VAL A 492 -30.57 0.87 16.53
CA VAL A 492 -29.35 1.43 17.13
C VAL A 492 -28.09 0.78 16.55
N VAL A 493 -28.05 -0.55 16.40
CA VAL A 493 -26.92 -1.26 15.79
C VAL A 493 -26.69 -0.81 14.34
N ILE A 494 -27.75 -0.71 13.54
CA ILE A 494 -27.68 -0.19 12.16
C ILE A 494 -27.19 1.27 12.15
N GLY A 495 -27.70 2.11 13.06
CA GLY A 495 -27.26 3.51 13.20
C GLY A 495 -25.78 3.66 13.56
N ILE A 496 -25.23 2.74 14.38
CA ILE A 496 -23.80 2.68 14.71
C ILE A 496 -22.99 2.22 13.48
N GLY A 497 -23.42 1.16 12.79
CA GLY A 497 -22.75 0.67 11.58
C GLY A 497 -22.64 1.74 10.49
N VAL A 498 -23.73 2.46 10.20
CA VAL A 498 -23.74 3.57 9.24
C VAL A 498 -22.87 4.75 9.73
N ARG A 499 -22.81 5.01 11.04
CA ARG A 499 -21.86 5.98 11.63
C ARG A 499 -20.39 5.59 11.40
N VAL A 500 -20.05 4.32 11.58
CA VAL A 500 -18.68 3.80 11.37
C VAL A 500 -18.31 3.85 9.89
N ASP A 501 -19.20 3.42 8.99
CA ASP A 501 -19.00 3.50 7.53
C ASP A 501 -18.77 4.95 7.05
N MET A 502 -19.59 5.90 7.52
CA MET A 502 -19.38 7.33 7.22
C MET A 502 -18.04 7.86 7.73
N ILE A 503 -17.55 7.38 8.88
CA ILE A 503 -16.24 7.77 9.42
C ILE A 503 -15.10 7.13 8.60
N ARG A 504 -15.19 5.84 8.27
CA ARG A 504 -14.25 5.12 7.37
C ARG A 504 -14.14 5.84 6.02
N LYS A 505 -15.27 6.09 5.34
CA LYS A 505 -15.30 6.81 4.05
C LYS A 505 -14.79 8.24 4.14
N ARG A 506 -15.04 8.96 5.24
CA ARG A 506 -14.50 10.32 5.46
C ARG A 506 -12.99 10.32 5.70
N ASN A 507 -12.46 9.32 6.40
CA ASN A 507 -11.03 9.17 6.63
C ASN A 507 -10.30 8.72 5.37
N HIS A 508 -10.88 7.80 4.58
CA HIS A 508 -10.33 7.37 3.29
C HIS A 508 -10.25 8.53 2.28
N ARG A 509 -11.30 9.37 2.15
CA ARG A 509 -11.23 10.60 1.33
C ARG A 509 -10.11 11.53 1.78
N ARG A 510 -9.98 11.76 3.08
CA ARG A 510 -8.89 12.56 3.67
C ARG A 510 -7.49 11.96 3.48
N PHE A 511 -7.40 10.64 3.33
CA PHE A 511 -6.16 9.93 3.02
C PHE A 511 -5.78 10.12 1.55
N GLN A 512 -6.72 9.93 0.61
CA GLN A 512 -6.49 10.21 -0.81
C GLN A 512 -6.20 11.70 -1.06
N GLU A 513 -6.91 12.61 -0.40
CA GLU A 513 -6.60 14.05 -0.39
C GLU A 513 -5.16 14.33 0.08
N ARG A 514 -4.65 13.62 1.10
CA ARG A 514 -3.25 13.75 1.54
C ARG A 514 -2.27 13.19 0.52
N ARG A 515 -2.46 11.95 0.06
CA ARG A 515 -1.56 11.32 -0.91
C ARG A 515 -1.46 12.15 -2.20
N MET A 516 -2.58 12.64 -2.72
CA MET A 516 -2.61 13.55 -3.87
C MET A 516 -1.85 14.87 -3.62
N ASN A 517 -1.93 15.45 -2.41
CA ASN A 517 -1.17 16.66 -2.06
C ASN A 517 0.33 16.40 -1.93
N ASP A 518 0.73 15.26 -1.36
CA ASP A 518 2.13 14.89 -1.21
C ASP A 518 2.77 14.44 -2.55
N GLU A 519 2.04 13.72 -3.40
CA GLU A 519 2.40 13.45 -4.80
C GLU A 519 2.52 14.75 -5.61
N ALA A 520 1.57 15.68 -5.51
CA ALA A 520 1.66 16.99 -6.17
C ALA A 520 2.85 17.82 -5.67
N ARG A 521 3.19 17.72 -4.38
CA ARG A 521 4.36 18.37 -3.78
C ARG A 521 5.68 17.76 -4.25
N LEU A 522 5.73 16.43 -4.41
CA LEU A 522 6.85 15.71 -5.01
C LEU A 522 7.03 16.04 -6.50
N MET A 523 5.94 16.05 -7.28
CA MET A 523 5.92 16.49 -8.67
C MET A 523 6.46 17.92 -8.81
N LYS A 524 5.95 18.86 -7.99
CA LYS A 524 6.40 20.25 -8.00
C LYS A 524 7.89 20.39 -7.66
N LYS A 525 8.37 19.71 -6.61
CA LYS A 525 9.80 19.73 -6.25
C LYS A 525 10.65 19.18 -7.39
N ARG A 526 10.24 18.06 -8.01
CA ARG A 526 10.92 17.46 -9.16
C ARG A 526 10.95 18.38 -10.38
N GLU A 527 9.91 19.19 -10.58
CA GLU A 527 9.88 20.22 -11.63
C GLU A 527 10.83 21.39 -11.32
N GLU A 528 10.87 21.84 -10.06
CA GLU A 528 11.83 22.86 -9.59
C GLU A 528 13.28 22.37 -9.73
N ASP A 529 13.57 21.12 -9.35
CA ASP A 529 14.88 20.46 -9.51
C ASP A 529 15.27 20.33 -11.01
N LEU A 530 14.31 19.99 -11.89
CA LEU A 530 14.54 19.91 -13.35
C LEU A 530 14.78 21.28 -13.98
N ARG A 531 14.07 22.33 -13.54
CA ARG A 531 14.30 23.72 -13.97
C ARG A 531 15.68 24.21 -13.52
N PHE A 532 16.12 23.86 -12.31
CA PHE A 532 17.45 24.18 -11.79
C PHE A 532 18.57 23.42 -12.52
N ALA A 533 18.37 22.13 -12.82
CA ALA A 533 19.31 21.36 -13.64
C ALA A 533 19.44 21.94 -15.07
N ARG A 534 18.33 22.40 -15.66
CA ARG A 534 18.35 23.08 -16.96
C ARG A 534 19.08 24.41 -16.90
N SER A 535 18.82 25.27 -15.90
CA SER A 535 19.52 26.56 -15.81
C SER A 535 21.02 26.36 -15.61
N ILE A 536 21.47 25.37 -14.83
CA ILE A 536 22.90 25.00 -14.73
C ILE A 536 23.48 24.59 -16.09
N SER A 537 22.72 23.90 -16.94
CA SER A 537 23.18 23.53 -18.30
C SER A 537 23.20 24.68 -19.31
N GLU A 538 22.58 25.81 -18.98
CA GLU A 538 22.47 27.01 -19.82
C GLU A 538 23.38 28.16 -19.35
N MET A 539 23.96 28.07 -18.14
CA MET A 539 24.90 29.06 -17.57
C MET A 539 26.28 29.02 -18.23
N SER A 540 26.92 30.19 -18.29
CA SER A 540 28.34 30.32 -18.66
C SER A 540 29.28 29.86 -17.54
N TYR A 541 30.55 29.62 -17.90
CA TYR A 541 31.59 29.16 -16.98
C TYR A 541 31.85 30.12 -15.81
N ASP A 542 31.73 31.44 -16.02
CA ASP A 542 31.90 32.43 -14.96
C ASP A 542 30.67 32.54 -14.04
N GLU A 543 29.44 32.32 -14.55
CA GLU A 543 28.23 32.25 -13.72
C GLU A 543 28.25 31.00 -12.81
N LEU A 544 28.69 29.86 -13.35
CA LEU A 544 28.88 28.61 -12.57
C LEU A 544 29.98 28.72 -11.50
N ARG A 545 30.87 29.70 -11.62
CA ARG A 545 31.97 29.94 -10.68
C ARG A 545 31.54 30.79 -9.48
N ASP A 546 30.66 31.76 -9.67
CA ASP A 546 30.14 32.62 -8.59
C ASP A 546 28.99 31.95 -7.79
N LEU A 547 28.54 30.77 -8.22
CA LEU A 547 27.51 29.94 -7.59
C LEU A 547 28.05 28.97 -6.50
N ARG A 548 29.31 29.12 -6.06
CA ARG A 548 30.09 28.08 -5.34
C ARG A 548 30.81 28.55 -4.08
#